data_AF-A0A1T4QDD4-F1
#
_entry.id   AF-A0A1T4QDD4-F1
#
_cell.length_a   1.000
_cell.length_b   1.000
_cell.length_c   1.000
_cell.angle_alpha   90.00
_cell.angle_beta   90.00
_cell.angle_gamma   90.00
#
_symmetry.space_group_name_H-M   'P 1'
#
loop_
_entity.id
_entity.type
_entity.pdbx_description
1 polymer ?
#
loop_
_entity_poly.entity_id
_entity_poly.type
_entity_poly.pdbx_seq_one_letter_code
_entity_poly.pdbx_strand_id
1 'polypeptide(L)'
;MNEEDKFLLKTLKKIYSQILDERTELLRSDGENARIAAEYDDSIARLKRLLPEIHEVFDIYRLEEEDFVFIIETLEMYCESFIIDGRTKDSKERDEKEFKELQDFLDQFYDDESDEDEESDENFEDEE
;
A
#
# COMPACT_ATOMS: atom_id res chain seq x y z
N MET A 1 2.11 -5.18 -19.59
CA MET A 1 1.97 -5.58 -18.18
C MET A 1 3.19 -6.39 -17.78
N ASN A 2 4.14 -5.69 -17.17
CA ASN A 2 5.38 -6.25 -16.62
C ASN A 2 5.05 -7.07 -15.34
N GLU A 3 6.05 -7.60 -14.65
CA GLU A 3 5.81 -8.39 -13.42
C GLU A 3 5.33 -7.53 -12.25
N GLU A 4 5.80 -6.29 -12.17
CA GLU A 4 5.46 -5.31 -11.16
C GLU A 4 4.00 -4.84 -11.23
N ASP A 5 3.52 -4.50 -12.43
CA ASP A 5 2.11 -4.18 -12.71
C ASP A 5 1.19 -5.31 -12.24
N LYS A 6 1.58 -6.57 -12.52
CA LYS A 6 0.80 -7.74 -12.09
C LYS A 6 0.82 -7.90 -10.58
N PHE A 7 1.96 -7.66 -9.96
CA PHE A 7 2.13 -7.70 -8.51
C PHE A 7 1.23 -6.65 -7.85
N LEU A 8 1.35 -5.39 -8.23
CA LEU A 8 0.54 -4.27 -7.74
C LEU A 8 -0.95 -4.58 -7.84
N LEU A 9 -1.44 -4.93 -9.04
CA LEU A 9 -2.87 -5.21 -9.24
C LEU A 9 -3.36 -6.40 -8.42
N LYS A 10 -2.52 -7.43 -8.26
CA LYS A 10 -2.85 -8.58 -7.43
C LYS A 10 -2.92 -8.18 -5.95
N THR A 11 -1.98 -7.38 -5.48
CA THR A 11 -1.90 -6.89 -4.10
C THR A 11 -3.08 -6.00 -3.77
N LEU A 12 -3.40 -4.99 -4.60
CA LEU A 12 -4.58 -4.14 -4.37
C LEU A 12 -5.90 -4.93 -4.35
N LYS A 13 -6.04 -5.95 -5.22
CA LYS A 13 -7.21 -6.85 -5.20
C LYS A 13 -7.27 -7.72 -3.94
N LYS A 14 -6.11 -8.16 -3.44
CA LYS A 14 -5.99 -8.93 -2.19
C LYS A 14 -6.42 -8.06 -1.00
N ILE A 15 -5.90 -6.84 -0.90
CA ILE A 15 -6.27 -5.87 0.13
C ILE A 15 -7.77 -5.57 0.08
N TYR A 16 -8.32 -5.27 -1.10
CA TYR A 16 -9.75 -5.04 -1.27
C TYR A 16 -10.60 -6.22 -0.78
N SER A 17 -10.17 -7.45 -1.07
CA SER A 17 -10.86 -8.66 -0.62
C SER A 17 -10.76 -8.85 0.90
N GLN A 18 -9.60 -8.59 1.50
CA GLN A 18 -9.41 -8.67 2.95
C GLN A 18 -10.27 -7.65 3.70
N ILE A 19 -10.31 -6.41 3.23
CA ILE A 19 -11.17 -5.37 3.78
C ILE A 19 -12.65 -5.78 3.70
N LEU A 20 -13.08 -6.33 2.56
CA LEU A 20 -14.46 -6.83 2.40
C LEU A 20 -14.78 -7.97 3.37
N ASP A 21 -13.85 -8.89 3.57
CA ASP A 21 -13.99 -10.03 4.48
C ASP A 21 -14.06 -9.55 5.94
N GLU A 22 -13.14 -8.67 6.37
CA GLU A 22 -13.14 -8.07 7.71
C GLU A 22 -14.44 -7.33 8.01
N ARG A 23 -14.87 -6.47 7.09
CA ARG A 23 -16.14 -5.75 7.20
C ARG A 23 -17.33 -6.71 7.29
N THR A 24 -17.31 -7.79 6.52
CA THR A 24 -18.37 -8.82 6.56
C THR A 24 -18.39 -9.57 7.89
N GLU A 25 -17.23 -9.93 8.43
CA GLU A 25 -17.11 -10.61 9.73
C GLU A 25 -17.57 -9.69 10.88
N LEU A 26 -17.24 -8.40 10.84
CA LEU A 26 -17.74 -7.42 11.80
C LEU A 26 -19.27 -7.30 11.79
N LEU A 27 -19.89 -7.35 10.62
CA LEU A 27 -21.36 -7.32 10.50
C LEU A 27 -22.03 -8.63 10.90
N ARG A 28 -21.30 -9.75 10.90
CA ARG A 28 -21.78 -11.05 11.41
C ARG A 28 -21.72 -11.13 12.93
N SER A 29 -20.82 -10.37 13.56
CA SER A 29 -20.76 -10.22 15.01
C SER A 29 -21.89 -9.33 15.53
N ASP A 30 -22.30 -9.53 16.79
CA ASP A 30 -23.41 -8.82 17.42
C ASP A 30 -23.29 -7.28 17.20
N GLY A 31 -24.43 -6.61 16.96
CA GLY A 31 -24.55 -5.31 16.29
C GLY A 31 -23.82 -4.08 16.85
N GLU A 32 -22.94 -4.24 17.84
CA GLU A 32 -22.03 -3.20 18.33
C GLU A 32 -20.92 -2.86 17.32
N ASN A 33 -20.54 -3.81 16.46
CA ASN A 33 -19.47 -3.62 15.47
C ASN A 33 -19.94 -2.96 14.16
N ALA A 34 -21.21 -2.60 14.04
CA ALA A 34 -21.75 -1.94 12.84
C ALA A 34 -21.11 -0.58 12.56
N ARG A 35 -20.69 0.15 13.60
CA ARG A 35 -19.96 1.42 13.44
C ARG A 35 -18.56 1.21 12.88
N ILE A 36 -17.85 0.21 13.39
CA ILE A 36 -16.52 -0.16 12.90
C ILE A 36 -16.61 -0.67 11.47
N ALA A 37 -17.62 -1.48 11.15
CA ALA A 37 -17.86 -1.94 9.78
C ALA A 37 -18.13 -0.79 8.78
N ALA A 38 -18.75 0.31 9.24
CA ALA A 38 -18.97 1.49 8.41
C ALA A 38 -17.68 2.26 8.12
N GLU A 39 -16.65 2.17 8.97
CA GLU A 39 -15.34 2.78 8.72
C GLU A 39 -14.65 2.16 7.49
N TYR A 40 -14.91 0.88 7.21
CA TYR A 40 -14.40 0.21 6.02
C TYR A 40 -15.19 0.55 4.74
N ASP A 41 -16.41 1.08 4.83
CA ASP A 41 -17.25 1.36 3.65
C ASP A 41 -16.60 2.41 2.72
N ASP A 42 -15.92 3.40 3.29
CA ASP A 42 -15.23 4.44 2.53
C ASP A 42 -14.03 3.87 1.77
N SER A 43 -13.17 3.08 2.44
CA SER A 43 -12.04 2.40 1.79
C SER A 43 -12.50 1.42 0.70
N ILE A 44 -13.59 0.69 0.93
CA ILE A 44 -14.20 -0.20 -0.07
C ILE A 44 -14.69 0.60 -1.27
N ALA A 45 -15.40 1.72 -1.05
CA ALA A 45 -15.92 2.54 -2.12
C ALA A 45 -14.78 3.15 -2.96
N ARG A 46 -13.73 3.65 -2.31
CA ARG A 46 -12.54 4.19 -2.98
C ARG A 46 -11.81 3.13 -3.80
N LEU A 47 -11.43 2.00 -3.19
CA LEU A 47 -10.75 0.91 -3.91
C LEU A 47 -11.60 0.38 -5.07
N LYS A 48 -12.91 0.25 -4.89
CA LYS A 48 -13.82 -0.19 -5.96
C LYS A 48 -13.86 0.78 -7.14
N ARG A 49 -13.73 2.09 -6.89
CA ARG A 49 -13.64 3.11 -7.94
C ARG A 49 -12.27 3.10 -8.63
N LEU A 50 -11.19 2.99 -7.85
CA LEU A 50 -9.82 3.12 -8.35
C LEU A 50 -9.27 1.87 -9.03
N LEU A 51 -9.63 0.67 -8.56
CA LEU A 51 -9.12 -0.59 -9.12
C LEU A 51 -9.31 -0.76 -10.63
N PRO A 52 -10.44 -0.33 -11.25
CA PRO A 52 -10.61 -0.34 -12.69
C PRO A 52 -9.77 0.70 -13.45
N GLU A 53 -9.31 1.76 -12.79
CA GLU A 53 -8.52 2.84 -13.37
C GLU A 53 -7.01 2.53 -13.39
N ILE A 54 -6.57 1.63 -12.51
CA ILE A 54 -5.17 1.19 -12.39
C ILE A 54 -4.95 -0.06 -13.26
N HIS A 55 -4.04 0.02 -14.23
CA HIS A 55 -3.64 -1.10 -15.08
C HIS A 55 -2.13 -1.36 -15.06
N GLU A 56 -1.35 -0.34 -14.78
CA GLU A 56 0.10 -0.37 -14.62
C GLU A 56 0.53 0.53 -13.47
N VAL A 57 1.75 0.35 -12.97
CA VAL A 57 2.29 1.17 -11.86
C VAL A 57 2.21 2.67 -12.19
N PHE A 58 2.48 3.03 -13.44
CA PHE A 58 2.45 4.42 -13.89
C PHE A 58 1.07 5.09 -13.77
N ASP A 59 -0.02 4.32 -13.72
CA ASP A 59 -1.36 4.89 -13.54
C ASP A 59 -1.56 5.47 -12.14
N ILE A 60 -0.82 5.00 -11.12
CA ILE A 60 -0.87 5.54 -9.76
C ILE A 60 -0.40 7.01 -9.75
N TYR A 61 0.69 7.33 -10.45
CA TYR A 61 1.22 8.70 -10.55
C TYR A 61 0.30 9.67 -11.32
N ARG A 62 -0.72 9.14 -12.00
CA ARG A 62 -1.73 9.94 -12.72
C ARG A 62 -3.00 10.18 -11.91
N LEU A 63 -3.13 9.56 -10.74
CA LEU A 63 -4.25 9.78 -9.84
C LEU A 63 -4.20 11.22 -9.29
N GLU A 64 -5.36 11.71 -8.87
CA GLU A 64 -5.39 12.94 -8.06
C GLU A 64 -4.64 12.69 -6.74
N GLU A 65 -4.04 13.73 -6.18
CA GLU A 65 -3.18 13.66 -4.98
C GLU A 65 -3.83 12.87 -3.83
N GLU A 66 -5.12 13.10 -3.57
CA GLU A 66 -5.86 12.40 -2.52
C GLU A 66 -5.98 10.88 -2.79
N ASP A 67 -6.18 10.49 -4.05
CA ASP A 67 -6.29 9.09 -4.46
C ASP A 67 -4.92 8.41 -4.52
N PHE A 68 -3.89 9.14 -4.92
CA PHE A 68 -2.50 8.71 -4.85
C PHE A 68 -2.12 8.37 -3.40
N VAL A 69 -2.27 9.33 -2.48
CA VAL A 69 -1.96 9.16 -1.05
C VAL A 69 -2.74 7.98 -0.48
N PHE A 70 -4.04 7.89 -0.77
CA PHE A 70 -4.86 6.77 -0.32
C PHE A 70 -4.35 5.40 -0.78
N ILE A 71 -3.89 5.27 -2.03
CA ILE A 71 -3.35 4.01 -2.56
C ILE A 71 -2.03 3.66 -1.88
N ILE A 72 -1.14 4.63 -1.68
CA ILE A 72 0.14 4.42 -0.98
C ILE A 72 -0.12 4.00 0.47
N GLU A 73 -0.89 4.77 1.25
CA GLU A 73 -1.24 4.43 2.64
C GLU A 73 -1.89 3.04 2.74
N THR A 74 -2.72 2.67 1.78
CA THR A 74 -3.36 1.34 1.73
C THR A 74 -2.33 0.22 1.57
N LEU A 75 -1.32 0.42 0.72
CA LEU A 75 -0.25 -0.55 0.51
C LEU A 75 0.68 -0.62 1.73
N GLU A 76 0.95 0.52 2.37
CA GLU A 76 1.75 0.59 3.59
C GLU A 76 1.08 -0.13 4.77
N MET A 77 -0.18 0.16 5.04
CA MET A 77 -0.94 -0.54 6.07
C MET A 77 -0.96 -2.05 5.81
N TYR A 78 -1.05 -2.46 4.55
CA TYR A 78 -0.96 -3.87 4.17
C TYR A 78 0.43 -4.46 4.45
N CYS A 79 1.49 -3.69 4.19
CA CYS A 79 2.88 -4.07 4.49
C CYS A 79 3.12 -4.20 6.00
N GLU A 80 2.67 -3.22 6.79
CA GLU A 80 2.82 -3.20 8.25
C GLU A 80 2.07 -4.34 8.94
N SER A 81 0.91 -4.72 8.41
CA SER A 81 0.10 -5.83 8.92
C SER A 81 0.46 -7.19 8.31
N PHE A 82 1.49 -7.27 7.46
CA PHE A 82 1.85 -8.49 6.74
C PHE A 82 2.37 -9.58 7.70
N ILE A 83 1.75 -10.76 7.66
CA ILE A 83 2.12 -11.90 8.50
C ILE A 83 2.82 -12.96 7.64
N ILE A 84 4.05 -13.32 8.02
CA ILE A 84 4.80 -14.41 7.39
C ILE A 84 4.40 -15.76 8.01
N ASP A 85 3.83 -16.67 7.21
CA ASP A 85 3.46 -18.01 7.66
C ASP A 85 4.66 -18.95 7.76
N GLY A 86 5.20 -19.07 8.97
CA GLY A 86 6.34 -19.95 9.28
C GLY A 86 6.02 -21.44 9.46
N ARG A 87 4.78 -21.91 9.21
CA ARG A 87 4.39 -23.31 9.48
C ARG A 87 5.12 -24.32 8.58
N THR A 88 5.48 -23.92 7.36
CA THR A 88 6.28 -24.72 6.45
C THR A 88 7.39 -23.86 5.83
N LYS A 89 8.45 -24.50 5.33
CA LYS A 89 9.51 -23.79 4.61
C LYS A 89 8.96 -23.07 3.37
N ASP A 90 8.10 -23.75 2.62
CA ASP A 90 7.52 -23.21 1.37
C ASP A 90 6.60 -22.01 1.62
N SER A 91 5.77 -22.05 2.67
CA SER A 91 4.92 -20.91 3.04
C SER A 91 5.76 -19.71 3.48
N LYS A 92 6.80 -19.95 4.26
CA LYS A 92 7.71 -18.90 4.72
C LYS A 92 8.42 -18.22 3.56
N GLU A 93 9.07 -18.99 2.67
CA GLU A 93 9.81 -18.43 1.53
C GLU A 93 8.91 -17.65 0.57
N ARG A 94 7.68 -18.13 0.36
CA ARG A 94 6.68 -17.41 -0.45
C ARG A 94 6.30 -16.07 0.19
N ASP A 95 6.00 -16.08 1.47
CA ASP A 95 5.51 -14.89 2.17
C ASP A 95 6.64 -13.87 2.38
N GLU A 96 7.88 -14.31 2.66
CA GLU A 96 9.07 -13.44 2.70
C GLU A 96 9.34 -12.79 1.33
N LYS A 97 9.15 -13.55 0.24
CA LYS A 97 9.29 -13.01 -1.12
C LYS A 97 8.22 -11.96 -1.41
N GLU A 98 6.95 -12.24 -1.09
CA GLU A 98 5.85 -11.30 -1.30
C GLU A 98 6.03 -10.02 -0.48
N PHE A 99 6.45 -10.17 0.79
CA PHE A 99 6.75 -9.03 1.65
C PHE A 99 7.88 -8.17 1.08
N LYS A 100 8.98 -8.79 0.63
CA LYS A 100 10.09 -8.07 0.02
C LYS A 100 9.67 -7.33 -1.26
N GLU A 101 8.91 -7.98 -2.15
CA GLU A 101 8.40 -7.33 -3.36
C GLU A 101 7.50 -6.13 -3.04
N LEU A 102 6.76 -6.16 -1.93
CA LEU A 102 5.95 -5.04 -1.47
C LEU A 102 6.80 -3.89 -0.91
N GLN A 103 7.85 -4.20 -0.14
CA GLN A 103 8.79 -3.20 0.36
C GLN A 103 9.55 -2.53 -0.79
N ASP A 104 10.15 -3.34 -1.67
CA ASP A 104 10.88 -2.84 -2.85
C ASP A 104 9.97 -2.00 -3.76
N PHE A 105 8.64 -2.24 -3.77
CA PHE A 105 7.67 -1.41 -4.48
C PHE A 105 7.41 -0.08 -3.78
N LEU A 106 7.19 -0.09 -2.46
CA LEU A 106 6.93 1.12 -1.68
C LEU A 106 8.15 2.05 -1.64
N ASP A 107 9.35 1.49 -1.53
CA ASP A 107 10.61 2.26 -1.50
C ASP A 107 10.79 3.13 -2.76
N GLN A 108 10.26 2.71 -3.91
CA GLN A 108 10.31 3.51 -5.15
C GLN A 108 9.53 4.83 -5.07
N PHE A 109 8.54 4.93 -4.19
CA PHE A 109 7.79 6.17 -3.96
C PHE A 109 8.49 7.10 -2.95
N TYR A 110 9.39 6.55 -2.13
CA TYR A 110 10.13 7.27 -1.10
C TYR A 110 11.51 7.74 -1.57
N ASP A 111 12.16 7.01 -2.49
CA ASP A 111 13.47 7.40 -3.03
C ASP A 111 13.37 8.60 -4.00
N ASP A 112 12.22 8.83 -4.64
CA ASP A 112 11.99 9.96 -5.56
C ASP A 112 11.89 11.33 -4.84
N GLU A 113 11.77 11.36 -3.50
CA GLU A 113 11.85 12.59 -2.69
C GLU A 113 13.27 12.96 -2.21
N SER A 114 14.29 12.17 -2.55
CA SER A 114 15.65 12.37 -2.04
C SER A 114 16.57 13.25 -2.90
N ASP A 115 16.09 13.76 -4.05
CA ASP A 115 16.90 14.55 -5.01
C ASP A 115 16.60 16.07 -5.01
N GLU A 116 15.85 16.62 -4.05
CA GLU A 116 15.58 18.07 -3.96
C GLU A 116 15.82 18.70 -2.56
N ASP A 117 16.89 18.34 -1.84
CA ASP A 117 17.33 19.13 -0.66
C ASP A 117 18.83 18.99 -0.34
N GLU A 118 19.70 19.11 -1.35
CA GLU A 118 21.09 19.54 -1.13
C GLU A 118 21.22 21.05 -1.39
N GLU A 119 20.55 21.86 -0.55
CA GLU A 119 21.06 23.20 -0.24
C GLU A 119 22.41 23.00 0.47
N SER A 120 23.47 22.83 -0.32
CA SER A 120 24.85 22.96 0.16
C SER A 120 25.08 24.41 0.59
N ASP A 121 24.66 24.74 1.81
CA ASP A 121 25.12 25.91 2.54
C ASP A 121 26.55 25.62 3.06
N GLU A 122 27.48 25.39 2.14
CA GLU A 122 28.92 25.54 2.40
C GLU A 122 29.22 27.04 2.46
N ASN A 123 28.92 27.67 3.61
CA ASN A 123 29.52 28.94 3.96
C ASN A 123 30.55 28.71 5.07
N PHE A 124 31.63 28.03 4.69
CA PHE A 124 32.90 28.11 5.39
C PHE A 124 33.63 29.34 4.86
N GLU A 125 33.70 30.42 5.64
CA GLU A 125 34.87 31.29 5.70
C GLU A 125 34.82 32.08 7.02
N ASP A 126 35.39 31.45 8.05
CA ASP A 126 36.05 32.10 9.17
C ASP A 126 37.30 32.80 8.58
N GLU A 127 37.31 34.13 8.44
CA GLU A 127 38.55 34.92 8.47
C GLU A 127 38.33 36.30 9.13
N GLU A 128 39.12 36.48 10.22
CA GLU A 128 39.50 37.66 11.02
C GLU A 128 38.59 38.20 12.14
#